data_AF-A0A0K2DRF8-F1
#
_entry.id   AF-A0A0K2DRF8-F1
#
_cell.length_a   1.000
_cell.length_b   1.000
_cell.length_c   1.000
_cell.angle_alpha   90.00
_cell.angle_beta   90.00
_cell.angle_gamma   90.00
#
_symmetry.space_group_name_H-M   'P 1'
#
loop_
_entity.id
_entity.type
_entity.pdbx_description
1 polymer ?
#
loop_
_entity_poly.entity_id
_entity_poly.type
_entity_poly.pdbx_seq_one_letter_code
_entity_poly.pdbx_strand_id
1 'polypeptide(L)'
;MFSLKLFVVFLAVCICVSQAVVYTDCTESGQNLCLCEDSNVCGQGNKCILGSNGEKNQCVTGEGTPKPQSHNDGDFEEIPEEYLQ
;
A
#
# COMPACT_ATOMS: atom_id res chain seq x y z
N MET A 1 -26.97 6.23 -29.10
CA MET A 1 -27.13 4.85 -28.60
C MET A 1 -25.74 4.36 -28.17
N PHE A 2 -25.40 4.50 -26.89
CA PHE A 2 -24.13 3.98 -26.37
C PHE A 2 -24.21 2.46 -26.38
N SER A 3 -23.30 1.83 -27.12
CA SER A 3 -23.26 0.37 -27.28
C SER A 3 -23.05 -0.28 -25.93
N LEU A 4 -23.93 -1.21 -25.54
CA LEU A 4 -23.85 -1.97 -24.29
C LEU A 4 -22.46 -2.62 -24.10
N LYS A 5 -21.79 -2.99 -25.21
CA LYS A 5 -20.41 -3.49 -25.23
C LYS A 5 -19.38 -2.47 -24.70
N LEU A 6 -19.58 -1.18 -24.96
CA LEU A 6 -18.65 -0.13 -24.51
C LEU A 6 -18.77 0.09 -23.00
N PHE A 7 -19.98 -0.01 -22.45
CA PHE A 7 -20.23 0.15 -21.01
C PHE A 7 -19.57 -0.95 -20.17
N VAL A 8 -19.58 -2.20 -20.65
CA VAL A 8 -18.97 -3.34 -19.95
C VAL A 8 -17.45 -3.22 -19.90
N VAL A 9 -16.82 -2.74 -20.99
CA VAL A 9 -15.37 -2.52 -21.04
C VAL A 9 -14.95 -1.41 -20.08
N PHE A 10 -15.70 -0.31 -20.02
CA PHE A 10 -15.43 0.77 -19.07
C PHE A 10 -15.60 0.34 -17.60
N LEU A 11 -16.64 -0.44 -17.29
CA LEU A 11 -16.84 -1.00 -15.95
C LEU A 11 -15.68 -1.93 -15.54
N ALA A 12 -15.24 -2.82 -16.43
CA ALA A 12 -14.11 -3.70 -16.14
C ALA A 12 -12.82 -2.91 -15.85
N VAL A 13 -12.49 -1.92 -16.67
CA VAL A 13 -11.29 -1.07 -16.46
C VAL A 13 -11.39 -0.26 -15.16
N CYS A 14 -12.56 0.25 -14.80
CA CYS A 14 -12.74 0.99 -13.55
C CYS A 14 -12.58 0.13 -12.30
N ILE A 15 -12.97 -1.15 -12.35
CA ILE A 15 -12.85 -2.07 -11.20
C ILE A 15 -11.38 -2.43 -10.94
N CYS A 16 -10.54 -2.55 -11.98
CA CYS A 16 -9.13 -2.96 -11.84
C CYS A 16 -8.21 -1.93 -11.15
N VAL A 17 -8.54 -0.64 -11.20
CA VAL A 17 -7.61 0.45 -10.80
C VAL A 17 -7.79 0.89 -9.34
N SER A 18 -8.79 0.36 -8.63
CA SER A 18 -9.10 0.80 -7.26
C SER A 18 -8.35 0.03 -6.18
N GLN A 19 -7.11 -0.41 -6.44
CA GLN A 19 -6.26 -1.02 -5.41
C GLN A 19 -5.89 0.04 -4.37
N ALA A 20 -6.63 0.06 -3.26
CA ALA A 20 -6.36 0.93 -2.14
C ALA A 20 -4.99 0.54 -1.53
N VAL A 21 -4.02 1.43 -1.58
CA VAL A 21 -2.73 1.22 -0.91
C VAL A 21 -2.98 1.30 0.59
N VAL A 22 -2.97 0.14 1.25
CA VAL A 22 -3.10 0.06 2.71
C VAL A 22 -1.73 0.25 3.33
N TYR A 23 -1.50 1.42 3.93
CA TYR A 23 -0.32 1.67 4.74
C TYR A 23 -0.47 0.98 6.10
N THR A 24 0.61 0.39 6.58
CA THR A 24 0.67 -0.33 7.87
C THR A 24 1.78 0.25 8.73
N ASP A 25 1.76 -0.03 10.03
CA ASP A 25 2.75 0.49 10.99
C ASP A 25 4.19 0.16 10.60
N CYS A 26 5.10 1.10 10.81
CA CYS A 26 6.53 0.88 10.59
C CYS A 26 7.05 -0.23 11.52
N THR A 27 7.90 -1.11 11.00
CA THR A 27 8.48 -2.23 11.77
C THR A 27 9.90 -1.95 12.24
N GLU A 28 10.57 -1.01 11.59
CA GLU A 28 11.96 -0.64 11.89
C GLU A 28 12.16 0.88 11.82
N SER A 29 13.07 1.40 12.65
CA SER A 29 13.50 2.79 12.60
C SER A 29 14.26 3.06 11.31
N GLY A 30 14.04 4.23 10.71
CA GLY A 30 14.58 4.60 9.41
C GLY A 30 13.65 4.30 8.24
N GLN A 31 12.49 3.66 8.47
CA GLN A 31 11.54 3.36 7.41
C GLN A 31 10.71 4.58 6.99
N ASN A 32 10.21 4.58 5.76
CA ASN A 32 9.18 5.50 5.28
C ASN A 32 8.08 4.76 4.50
N LEU A 33 7.06 5.49 4.06
CA LEU A 33 5.86 4.94 3.43
C LEU A 33 5.15 3.90 4.34
N CYS A 34 5.11 4.18 5.64
CA CYS A 34 4.46 3.38 6.68
C CYS A 34 3.81 4.30 7.73
N LEU A 35 2.89 3.76 8.52
CA LEU A 35 2.25 4.51 9.61
C LEU A 35 3.24 4.69 10.77
N CYS A 36 3.43 5.93 11.23
CA CYS A 36 4.43 6.27 12.24
C CYS A 36 3.81 7.04 13.42
N GLU A 37 3.52 8.33 13.26
CA GLU A 37 2.96 9.20 14.30
C GLU A 37 1.44 9.16 14.29
N ASP A 38 0.81 8.69 15.37
CA ASP A 38 -0.65 8.66 15.53
C ASP A 38 -1.39 8.04 14.32
N SER A 39 -0.82 6.97 13.73
CA SER A 39 -1.33 6.32 12.51
C SER A 39 -1.31 7.18 11.24
N ASN A 40 -0.43 8.18 11.17
CA ASN A 40 -0.19 8.94 9.94
C ASN A 40 0.97 8.37 9.13
N VAL A 41 0.86 8.43 7.81
CA VAL A 41 1.89 7.96 6.88
C VAL A 41 3.12 8.87 6.96
N CYS A 42 4.28 8.29 7.26
CA CYS A 42 5.57 8.98 7.16
C CYS A 42 6.03 8.94 5.70
N GLY A 43 5.76 10.01 4.96
CA GLY A 43 5.98 10.10 3.51
C GLY A 43 7.44 10.11 3.07
N GLN A 44 7.63 10.13 1.75
CA GLN A 44 8.96 10.19 1.13
C GLN A 44 9.70 11.48 1.54
N GLY A 45 11.03 11.39 1.70
CA GLY A 45 11.86 12.50 2.23
C GLY A 45 11.81 12.64 3.75
N ASN A 46 11.03 11.78 4.43
CA ASN A 46 11.05 11.60 5.87
C ASN A 46 11.41 10.15 6.22
N LYS A 47 11.66 9.91 7.51
CA LYS A 47 11.88 8.60 8.10
C LYS A 47 11.24 8.51 9.48
N CYS A 48 10.71 7.33 9.81
CA CYS A 48 10.12 7.03 11.10
C CYS A 48 11.21 6.58 12.08
N ILE A 49 11.22 7.13 13.29
CA ILE A 49 12.02 6.68 14.42
C ILE A 49 11.06 6.00 15.39
N LEU A 50 11.22 4.69 15.58
CA LEU A 50 10.42 3.96 16.56
C LEU A 50 10.80 4.42 17.97
N GLY A 51 9.79 4.78 18.76
CA GLY A 51 9.97 5.08 20.17
C GLY A 51 10.36 3.81 20.93
N SER A 52 11.26 3.94 21.91
CA SER A 52 11.61 2.84 22.82
C SER A 52 10.97 3.06 24.19
N ASN A 53 10.72 1.98 24.94
CA ASN A 53 10.26 2.06 26.34
C ASN A 53 8.97 2.87 26.58
N GLY A 54 8.03 2.83 25.64
CA GLY A 54 6.75 3.54 25.73
C GLY A 54 6.78 4.98 25.22
N GLU A 55 7.90 5.42 24.66
CA GLU A 55 7.96 6.67 23.88
C GLU A 55 7.17 6.53 22.57
N LYS A 56 6.67 7.66 22.06
CA LYS A 56 5.96 7.71 20.78
C LYS A 56 6.94 7.60 19.62
N ASN A 57 6.49 6.98 18.53
CA ASN A 57 7.18 7.02 17.25
C ASN A 57 7.24 8.47 16.74
N GLN A 58 8.29 8.82 16.01
CA GLN A 58 8.48 10.16 15.45
C GLN A 58 8.81 10.12 13.97
N CYS A 59 8.13 10.90 13.13
CA CYS A 59 8.44 11.04 11.71
C CYS A 59 9.28 12.31 11.51
N VAL A 60 10.57 12.13 11.23
CA VAL A 60 11.52 13.24 11.08
C VAL A 60 11.97 13.37 9.64
N THR A 61 12.33 14.58 9.22
CA THR A 61 12.88 14.82 7.87
C THR A 61 14.22 14.11 7.68
N GLY A 62 14.39 13.47 6.53
CA GLY A 62 15.58 12.71 6.16
C GLY A 62 15.23 11.54 5.23
N GLU A 63 16.22 11.04 4.47
CA GLU A 63 15.99 9.83 3.68
C GLU A 63 15.66 8.63 4.58
N GLY A 64 14.57 7.95 4.23
CA GLY A 64 14.13 6.70 4.83
C GLY A 64 13.99 5.61 3.78
N THR A 65 14.05 4.37 4.23
CA THR A 65 13.87 3.20 3.36
C THR A 65 12.38 2.84 3.30
N PRO A 66 11.77 2.69 2.11
CA PRO A 66 10.38 2.25 2.01
C PRO A 66 10.13 0.97 2.77
N LYS A 67 9.08 0.93 3.59
CA LYS A 67 8.64 -0.32 4.21
C LYS A 67 8.30 -1.31 3.08
N PRO A 68 8.85 -2.54 3.10
CA PRO A 68 8.49 -3.55 2.13
C PRO A 68 6.99 -3.82 2.21
N GLN A 69 6.33 -3.81 1.05
CA GLN A 69 4.93 -4.19 0.98
C GLN A 69 4.83 -5.67 1.36
N SER A 70 4.02 -5.97 2.38
CA SER A 70 3.55 -7.33 2.60
C SER A 70 2.53 -7.63 1.51
N HIS A 71 3.00 -7.99 0.32
CA HIS A 71 2.15 -8.66 -0.65
C HIS A 71 1.76 -10.00 0.00
N ASN A 72 0.52 -10.11 0.45
CA ASN A 72 -0.08 -11.42 0.69
C ASN A 72 -0.31 -12.05 -0.70
N ASP A 73 0.75 -12.61 -1.29
CA ASP A 73 0.66 -13.44 -2.50
C ASP A 73 -0.14 -14.75 -2.25
N GLY A 74 -0.64 -14.97 -1.02
CA GLY A 74 -1.29 -16.19 -0.57
C GLY A 74 -2.84 -16.16 -0.54
N ASP A 75 -3.49 -15.08 -0.98
CA ASP A 75 -4.97 -14.97 -0.96
C ASP A 75 -5.58 -14.79 -2.36
N PHE A 76 -4.85 -15.22 -3.41
CA PHE A 76 -5.44 -15.42 -4.73
C PHE A 76 -5.97 -16.86 -4.81
N GLU A 77 -7.29 -17.00 -4.86
CA GLU A 77 -7.92 -18.23 -5.34
C GLU A 77 -7.37 -18.54 -6.74
N GLU A 78 -6.96 -19.78 -6.95
CA GLU A 78 -6.28 -20.23 -8.16
C GLU A 78 -7.14 -19.91 -9.40
N ILE A 79 -6.69 -18.94 -10.21
CA ILE A 79 -7.41 -18.55 -11.42
C ILE A 79 -7.20 -19.67 -12.46
N PRO A 80 -8.25 -20.16 -13.15
CA PRO A 80 -8.10 -21.23 -14.12
C PRO A 80 -7.05 -20.89 -15.20
N GLU A 81 -6.24 -21.88 -15.58
CA GLU A 81 -5.08 -21.73 -16.48
C GLU A 81 -5.42 -21.10 -17.85
N GLU A 82 -6.69 -21.15 -18.25
CA GLU A 82 -7.22 -20.53 -19.47
C GLU A 82 -7.21 -18.99 -19.45
N TYR A 83 -7.03 -18.37 -18.28
CA TYR A 83 -6.97 -16.92 -18.09
C TYR A 83 -5.54 -16.38 -17.87
N LEU A 84 -4.53 -17.24 -17.76
CA LEU A 84 -3.13 -16.87 -17.49
C LEU A 84 -2.28 -16.65 -18.76
N GLN A 85 -2.94 -16.31 -19.87
CA GLN A 85 -2.35 -16.29 -21.22
C GLN A 85 -1.57 -15.01 -21.55
#